data_AF-A0A379SB77-F1
#
_entry.id   AF-A0A379SB77-F1
#
_cell.length_a   1.000
_cell.length_b   1.000
_cell.length_c   1.000
_cell.angle_alpha   90.00
_cell.angle_beta   90.00
_cell.angle_gamma   90.00
#
_symmetry.space_group_name_H-M   'P 1'
#
loop_
_entity.id
_entity.type
_entity.pdbx_description
1 polymer ?
#
loop_
_entity_poly.entity_id
_entity_poly.type
_entity_poly.pdbx_seq_one_letter_code
_entity_poly.pdbx_strand_id
1 'polypeptide(L)'
;MAIINHDDLSKNVFIVEFDHKCQLIPIVRQDSDAIDPSEGESFPDTVRREQKNRKIDICTNACWYDLSLNGKSDVFLGDDPVSANETTNQGTALLPSNKRYGNPSPLMAYVAQKEDLTWVFGMGDIPDNGFYTGIGGMCPLIINGLKYGDGNKYSKVIDGSNIVGEPREQDREFLIQRNNNKYVALLEASRDTPGIGKIGFGITPEGKCYVAVQAHQNPGMTFDDFRDIFINFGCNNAVSGDGSDSVFMFRDGDFVVKSNELKELTMTFGVGFKDV
;
A
#
# COMPACT_ATOMS: atom_id res chain seq x y z
N MET A 1 8.90 -2.19 24.53
CA MET A 1 8.23 -1.59 23.36
C MET A 1 9.32 -1.13 22.44
N ALA A 2 9.55 -1.87 21.37
CA ALA A 2 10.61 -1.56 20.42
C ALA A 2 10.00 -1.64 19.02
N ILE A 3 9.84 -0.47 18.40
CA ILE A 3 9.86 -0.40 16.95
C ILE A 3 11.29 -0.76 16.54
N ILE A 4 11.45 -1.77 15.69
CA ILE A 4 12.76 -2.26 15.27
C ILE A 4 12.95 -1.93 13.80
N ASN A 5 14.07 -1.28 13.47
CA ASN A 5 14.44 -0.96 12.10
C ASN A 5 15.37 -2.05 11.55
N HIS A 6 15.03 -2.59 10.38
CA HIS A 6 15.77 -3.65 9.67
C HIS A 6 16.28 -3.17 8.31
N ASP A 7 16.71 -1.91 8.23
CA ASP A 7 17.06 -1.27 6.97
C ASP A 7 18.21 -1.98 6.23
N ASP A 8 18.02 -2.27 4.94
CA ASP A 8 19.07 -2.70 4.01
C ASP A 8 19.48 -1.51 3.14
N LEU A 9 20.42 -0.72 3.68
CA LEU A 9 20.93 0.47 3.00
C LEU A 9 21.68 0.14 1.70
N SER A 10 22.12 -1.11 1.51
CA SER A 10 22.76 -1.52 0.24
C SER A 10 21.79 -1.58 -0.93
N LYS A 11 20.49 -1.73 -0.63
CA LYS A 11 19.39 -1.78 -1.61
C LYS A 11 18.43 -0.60 -1.47
N ASN A 12 18.73 0.32 -0.55
CA ASN A 12 17.89 1.47 -0.21
C ASN A 12 16.47 1.04 0.20
N VAL A 13 16.40 0.00 1.03
CA VAL A 13 15.17 -0.59 1.53
C VAL A 13 15.07 -0.33 3.03
N PHE A 14 13.99 0.31 3.45
CA PHE A 14 13.71 0.65 4.83
C PHE A 14 12.59 -0.25 5.33
N ILE A 15 12.82 -0.88 6.48
CA ILE A 15 11.91 -1.88 7.02
C ILE A 15 11.70 -1.59 8.50
N VAL A 16 10.44 -1.53 8.90
CA VAL A 16 10.04 -1.26 10.27
C VAL A 16 9.17 -2.39 10.80
N GLU A 17 9.55 -2.96 11.93
CA GLU A 17 8.80 -3.96 12.69
C GLU A 17 8.07 -3.32 13.88
N PHE A 18 6.81 -3.70 14.05
CA PHE A 18 6.02 -3.49 15.25
C PHE A 18 5.84 -4.82 15.99
N ASP A 19 6.52 -4.98 17.13
CA ASP A 19 6.57 -6.21 17.94
C ASP A 19 5.27 -6.46 18.75
N HIS A 20 4.36 -5.47 18.80
CA HIS A 20 3.10 -5.52 19.53
C HIS A 20 1.90 -5.11 18.65
N LYS A 21 0.77 -4.70 19.25
CA LYS A 21 -0.43 -4.32 18.53
C LYS A 21 -0.20 -3.05 17.72
N CYS A 22 -0.07 -3.21 16.41
CA CYS A 22 -0.01 -2.08 15.48
C CYS A 22 -1.44 -1.64 15.08
N GLN A 23 -1.73 -0.34 15.14
CA GLN A 23 -2.94 0.27 14.62
C GLN A 23 -2.73 0.75 13.17
N LEU A 24 -3.69 0.42 12.29
CA LEU A 24 -3.80 0.92 10.93
C LEU A 24 -4.57 2.24 10.91
N ILE A 25 -3.93 3.26 10.35
CA ILE A 25 -4.43 4.63 10.32
C ILE A 25 -4.48 5.11 8.86
N PRO A 26 -5.62 5.00 8.15
CA PRO A 26 -5.72 5.61 6.83
C PRO A 26 -5.60 7.14 6.95
N ILE A 27 -4.84 7.71 6.02
CA ILE A 27 -4.55 9.15 5.87
C ILE A 27 -5.21 9.60 4.58
N VAL A 28 -6.02 10.64 4.66
CA VAL A 28 -6.75 11.20 3.51
C VAL A 28 -6.54 12.70 3.48
N ARG A 29 -5.98 13.20 2.38
CA ARG A 29 -5.90 14.62 2.07
C ARG A 29 -7.24 15.12 1.53
N GLN A 30 -7.71 16.24 2.04
CA GLN A 30 -8.92 16.91 1.59
C GLN A 30 -8.63 18.39 1.40
N ASP A 31 -9.26 19.02 0.40
CA ASP A 31 -9.10 20.47 0.15
C ASP A 31 -9.51 21.32 1.36
N SER A 32 -10.49 20.84 2.14
CA SER A 32 -10.96 21.50 3.36
C SER A 32 -9.94 21.55 4.49
N ASP A 33 -8.87 20.76 4.40
CA ASP A 33 -7.86 20.68 5.46
C ASP A 33 -6.71 21.69 5.24
N ALA A 34 -6.67 22.34 4.07
CA ALA A 34 -5.68 23.36 3.75
C ALA A 34 -5.79 24.57 4.70
N ILE A 35 -4.63 25.06 5.17
CA ILE A 35 -4.57 26.26 6.02
C ILE A 35 -5.00 27.49 5.20
N ASP A 36 -4.53 27.59 3.97
CA ASP A 36 -5.01 28.53 2.97
C ASP A 36 -5.67 27.75 1.82
N PRO A 37 -7.01 27.81 1.67
CA PRO A 37 -7.71 27.13 0.58
C PRO A 37 -7.25 27.55 -0.83
N SER A 38 -6.60 28.70 -0.97
CA SER A 38 -6.06 29.17 -2.26
C SER A 38 -4.69 28.60 -2.62
N GLU A 39 -3.98 28.02 -1.65
CA GLU A 39 -2.68 27.36 -1.84
C GLU A 39 -2.77 25.82 -1.77
N GLY A 40 -3.93 25.28 -1.36
CA GLY A 40 -4.11 23.84 -1.15
C GLY A 40 -3.28 23.27 0.01
N GLU A 41 -3.24 21.95 0.12
CA GLU A 41 -2.33 21.23 1.03
C GLU A 41 -1.54 20.23 0.19
N SER A 42 -0.21 20.18 0.36
CA SER A 42 0.62 19.13 -0.24
C SER A 42 0.46 17.82 0.53
N PHE A 43 0.68 16.68 -0.10
CA PHE A 43 0.60 15.40 0.61
C PHE A 43 1.64 15.27 1.75
N PRO A 44 2.90 15.74 1.61
CA PRO A 44 3.83 15.78 2.73
C PRO A 44 3.33 16.59 3.95
N ASP A 45 2.60 17.69 3.72
CA ASP A 45 2.02 18.48 4.81
C ASP A 45 0.87 17.76 5.48
N THR A 46 0.00 17.09 4.70
CA THR A 46 -1.02 16.17 5.23
C THR A 46 -0.37 15.10 6.11
N VAL A 47 0.74 14.49 5.67
CA VAL A 47 1.47 13.47 6.43
C VAL A 47 2.00 14.02 7.75
N ARG A 48 2.65 15.18 7.74
CA ARG A 48 3.16 15.83 8.97
C ARG A 48 2.04 16.20 9.94
N ARG A 49 0.93 16.74 9.42
CA ARG A 49 -0.26 17.09 10.20
C ARG A 49 -0.87 15.85 10.85
N GLU A 50 -1.13 14.80 10.08
CA GLU A 50 -1.71 13.56 10.58
C GLU A 50 -0.78 12.85 11.57
N GLN A 51 0.52 12.83 11.30
CA GLN A 51 1.51 12.29 12.23
C GLN A 51 1.45 13.00 13.59
N LYS A 52 1.43 14.33 13.59
CA LYS A 52 1.34 15.14 14.81
C LYS A 52 0.01 14.92 15.55
N ASN A 53 -1.10 14.94 14.82
CA ASN A 53 -2.44 14.86 15.41
C ASN A 53 -2.74 13.48 16.00
N ARG A 54 -2.28 12.41 15.32
CA ARG A 54 -2.65 11.03 15.66
C ARG A 54 -1.51 10.25 16.34
N LYS A 55 -0.33 10.87 16.43
CA LYS A 55 0.90 10.28 16.96
C LYS A 55 1.24 9.00 16.20
N ILE A 56 1.31 9.13 14.87
CA ILE A 56 1.65 8.03 13.97
C ILE A 56 3.17 7.82 14.05
N ASP A 57 3.61 6.57 14.13
CA ASP A 57 5.05 6.28 14.17
C ASP A 57 5.64 6.27 12.76
N ILE A 58 4.95 5.62 11.82
CA ILE A 58 5.35 5.50 10.41
C ILE A 58 4.19 5.88 9.49
N CYS A 59 4.42 6.72 8.49
CA CYS A 59 3.47 6.96 7.40
C CYS A 59 4.07 6.59 6.06
N THR A 60 3.23 6.10 5.15
CA THR A 60 3.60 5.82 3.77
C THR A 60 2.48 6.13 2.79
N ASN A 61 2.75 6.10 1.48
CA ASN A 61 1.69 6.16 0.48
C ASN A 61 0.87 4.85 0.46
N ALA A 62 -0.31 4.90 -0.16
CA ALA A 62 -1.28 3.81 -0.16
C ALA A 62 -1.59 3.30 -1.58
N CYS A 63 -2.85 3.38 -2.02
CA CYS A 63 -3.31 2.85 -3.29
C CYS A 63 -2.92 3.73 -4.49
N TRP A 64 -3.03 3.16 -5.69
CA TRP A 64 -2.92 3.90 -6.95
C TRP A 64 -4.00 4.96 -7.10
N TYR A 65 -3.75 5.95 -7.94
CA TYR A 65 -4.71 6.97 -8.33
C TYR A 65 -4.51 7.39 -9.79
N ASP A 66 -5.52 8.05 -10.36
CA ASP A 66 -5.45 8.79 -11.61
C ASP A 66 -5.88 10.24 -11.38
N LEU A 67 -5.65 11.10 -12.36
CA LEU A 67 -6.09 12.48 -12.38
C LEU A 67 -7.21 12.66 -13.39
N SER A 68 -8.17 13.51 -13.06
CA SER A 68 -9.16 14.00 -14.03
C SER A 68 -8.46 14.80 -15.15
N LEU A 69 -9.22 15.21 -16.17
CA LEU A 69 -8.68 16.13 -17.19
C LEU A 69 -8.26 17.47 -16.59
N ASN A 70 -9.01 17.99 -15.60
CA ASN A 70 -8.67 19.23 -14.92
C ASN A 70 -7.41 19.05 -14.08
N GLY A 71 -7.30 17.97 -13.31
CA GLY A 71 -6.10 17.68 -12.51
C GLY A 71 -4.85 17.50 -13.37
N LYS A 72 -4.98 16.90 -14.56
CA LYS A 72 -3.87 16.81 -15.54
C LYS A 72 -3.49 18.18 -16.11
N SER A 73 -4.46 19.06 -16.35
CA SER A 73 -4.21 20.43 -16.79
C SER A 73 -3.55 21.25 -15.70
N ASP A 74 -3.95 21.05 -14.46
CA ASP A 74 -3.43 21.72 -13.28
C ASP A 74 -1.95 21.38 -13.07
N VAL A 75 -1.61 20.08 -13.07
CA VAL A 75 -0.21 19.59 -13.09
C VAL A 75 0.65 20.24 -14.18
N PHE A 76 0.08 20.57 -15.33
CA PHE A 76 0.84 21.11 -16.46
C PHE A 76 1.00 22.64 -16.41
N LEU A 77 0.08 23.36 -15.75
CA LEU A 77 -0.02 24.82 -15.82
C LEU A 77 0.13 25.52 -14.46
N GLY A 78 -0.09 24.79 -13.36
CA GLY A 78 -0.04 25.26 -11.98
C GLY A 78 1.23 24.81 -11.26
N ASP A 79 1.48 25.44 -10.12
CA ASP A 79 2.62 25.15 -9.23
C ASP A 79 2.13 24.75 -7.81
N ASP A 80 0.82 24.57 -7.63
CA ASP A 80 0.15 24.26 -6.38
C ASP A 80 -0.33 22.79 -6.29
N PRO A 81 -0.63 22.29 -5.08
CA PRO A 81 -1.22 20.96 -4.91
C PRO A 81 -2.57 20.85 -5.63
N VAL A 82 -2.68 19.85 -6.50
CA VAL A 82 -3.92 19.55 -7.21
C VAL A 82 -5.04 19.27 -6.21
N SER A 83 -6.23 19.81 -6.46
CA SER A 83 -7.42 19.52 -5.65
C SER A 83 -7.61 18.02 -5.47
N ALA A 84 -7.89 17.59 -4.24
CA ALA A 84 -8.17 16.21 -3.92
C ALA A 84 -9.37 15.65 -4.70
N ASN A 85 -10.33 16.52 -5.08
CA ASN A 85 -11.48 16.16 -5.89
C ASN A 85 -11.13 15.83 -7.36
N GLU A 86 -9.97 16.29 -7.83
CA GLU A 86 -9.46 16.01 -9.17
C GLU A 86 -8.59 14.74 -9.21
N THR A 87 -8.49 14.03 -8.07
CA THR A 87 -7.78 12.75 -7.93
C THR A 87 -8.77 11.60 -7.78
N THR A 88 -8.58 10.54 -8.55
CA THR A 88 -9.40 9.32 -8.53
C THR A 88 -8.60 8.16 -7.97
N ASN A 89 -8.72 7.90 -6.67
CA ASN A 89 -8.08 6.75 -6.03
C ASN A 89 -8.70 5.43 -6.50
N GLN A 90 -7.84 4.43 -6.75
CA GLN A 90 -8.21 3.06 -7.09
C GLN A 90 -8.35 2.20 -5.84
N GLY A 91 -9.19 2.62 -4.90
CA GLY A 91 -9.40 1.98 -3.61
C GLY A 91 -10.13 2.91 -2.65
N THR A 92 -10.64 2.34 -1.57
CA THR A 92 -11.38 3.08 -0.53
C THR A 92 -10.58 3.17 0.75
N ALA A 93 -10.53 4.33 1.38
CA ALA A 93 -10.06 4.49 2.76
C ALA A 93 -11.25 4.53 3.71
N LEU A 94 -11.25 3.70 4.76
CA LEU A 94 -12.24 3.67 5.83
C LEU A 94 -11.64 4.25 7.10
N LEU A 95 -12.20 5.37 7.57
CA LEU A 95 -11.77 6.04 8.81
C LEU A 95 -12.52 5.51 10.05
N PRO A 96 -11.96 5.71 11.26
CA PRO A 96 -12.64 5.38 12.53
C PRO A 96 -14.06 5.96 12.70
N SER A 97 -14.34 7.06 12.02
CA SER A 97 -15.65 7.72 12.01
C SER A 97 -16.67 7.04 11.09
N ASN A 98 -16.33 5.87 10.54
CA ASN A 98 -17.07 5.17 9.48
C ASN A 98 -17.22 5.97 8.17
N LYS A 99 -16.45 7.07 8.02
CA LYS A 99 -16.37 7.79 6.74
C LYS A 99 -15.52 7.02 5.75
N ARG A 100 -15.96 7.02 4.49
CA ARG A 100 -15.29 6.38 3.37
C ARG A 100 -14.90 7.42 2.33
N TYR A 101 -13.71 7.27 1.79
CA TYR A 101 -13.16 8.12 0.74
C TYR A 101 -12.63 7.25 -0.39
N GLY A 102 -12.60 7.76 -1.61
CA GLY A 102 -12.03 7.07 -2.77
C GLY A 102 -13.07 6.27 -3.55
N ASN A 103 -12.61 5.33 -4.37
CA ASN A 103 -13.46 4.55 -5.26
C ASN A 103 -13.26 3.05 -5.09
N PRO A 104 -14.30 2.24 -5.33
CA PRO A 104 -14.17 0.79 -5.37
C PRO A 104 -13.08 0.31 -6.35
N SER A 105 -12.41 -0.78 -5.98
CA SER A 105 -11.40 -1.47 -6.78
C SER A 105 -11.54 -3.00 -6.58
N PRO A 106 -12.60 -3.61 -7.13
CA PRO A 106 -13.02 -4.98 -6.78
C PRO A 106 -12.04 -6.08 -7.21
N LEU A 107 -11.03 -5.75 -8.03
CA LEU A 107 -10.01 -6.69 -8.50
C LEU A 107 -8.69 -6.60 -7.69
N MET A 108 -8.66 -5.75 -6.67
CA MET A 108 -7.52 -5.52 -5.80
C MET A 108 -7.76 -6.14 -4.42
N ALA A 109 -6.79 -6.05 -3.52
CA ALA A 109 -6.93 -6.45 -2.14
C ALA A 109 -7.34 -5.25 -1.26
N TYR A 110 -8.01 -5.56 -0.17
CA TYR A 110 -8.19 -4.65 0.95
C TYR A 110 -7.49 -5.18 2.19
N VAL A 111 -7.16 -4.25 3.09
CA VAL A 111 -6.70 -4.51 4.44
C VAL A 111 -7.53 -3.68 5.40
N ALA A 112 -8.05 -4.30 6.45
CA ALA A 112 -8.88 -3.63 7.45
C ALA A 112 -8.55 -4.12 8.85
N GLN A 113 -8.94 -3.33 9.85
CA GLN A 113 -8.88 -3.71 11.25
C GLN A 113 -10.26 -3.65 11.88
N LYS A 114 -10.52 -4.59 12.79
CA LYS A 114 -11.65 -4.51 13.74
C LYS A 114 -11.29 -3.56 14.89
N GLU A 115 -12.28 -3.24 15.74
CA GLU A 115 -12.07 -2.38 16.92
C GLU A 115 -11.03 -2.93 17.90
N ASP A 116 -10.88 -4.26 17.99
CA ASP A 116 -9.89 -4.93 18.84
C ASP A 116 -8.47 -4.98 18.21
N LEU A 117 -8.30 -4.31 17.06
CA LEU A 117 -7.10 -4.26 16.21
C LEU A 117 -6.78 -5.58 15.48
N THR A 118 -7.73 -6.53 15.42
CA THR A 118 -7.57 -7.72 14.59
C THR A 118 -7.49 -7.34 13.11
N TRP A 119 -6.41 -7.76 12.46
CA TRP A 119 -6.20 -7.57 11.03
C TRP A 119 -7.05 -8.52 10.19
N VAL A 120 -7.63 -7.99 9.12
CA VAL A 120 -8.35 -8.77 8.11
C VAL A 120 -7.89 -8.33 6.73
N PHE A 121 -7.53 -9.31 5.92
CA PHE A 121 -7.15 -9.14 4.52
C PHE A 121 -8.17 -9.85 3.66
N GLY A 122 -8.48 -9.26 2.51
CA GLY A 122 -9.39 -9.87 1.57
C GLY A 122 -9.21 -9.34 0.16
N MET A 123 -9.88 -9.98 -0.78
CA MET A 123 -9.99 -9.50 -2.15
C MET A 123 -11.26 -8.66 -2.30
N GLY A 124 -11.21 -7.67 -3.17
CA GLY A 124 -12.28 -6.75 -3.46
C GLY A 124 -12.26 -5.49 -2.58
N ASP A 125 -13.45 -4.92 -2.42
CA ASP A 125 -13.66 -3.71 -1.63
C ASP A 125 -13.77 -4.03 -0.13
N ILE A 126 -13.43 -3.05 0.71
CA ILE A 126 -13.65 -3.15 2.16
C ILE A 126 -15.16 -3.30 2.40
N PRO A 127 -15.64 -4.37 3.05
CA PRO A 127 -17.05 -4.54 3.38
C PRO A 127 -17.62 -3.36 4.17
N ASP A 128 -18.91 -3.06 3.98
CA ASP A 128 -19.55 -1.85 4.54
C ASP A 128 -19.60 -1.82 6.07
N ASN A 129 -19.53 -2.96 6.73
CA ASN A 129 -19.64 -3.10 8.18
C ASN A 129 -18.56 -4.03 8.76
N GLY A 130 -18.40 -3.97 10.09
CA GLY A 130 -17.53 -4.88 10.85
C GLY A 130 -16.06 -4.46 10.95
N PHE A 131 -15.68 -3.30 10.41
CA PHE A 131 -14.32 -2.77 10.47
C PHE A 131 -14.30 -1.36 11.05
N TYR A 132 -13.25 -1.10 11.84
CA TYR A 132 -12.94 0.18 12.47
C TYR A 132 -12.13 1.08 11.52
N THR A 133 -11.13 0.52 10.85
CA THR A 133 -10.34 1.20 9.81
C THR A 133 -10.04 0.27 8.65
N GLY A 134 -9.66 0.82 7.50
CA GLY A 134 -9.18 0.02 6.38
C GLY A 134 -8.70 0.82 5.19
N ILE A 135 -7.95 0.15 4.32
CA ILE A 135 -7.48 0.66 3.03
C ILE A 135 -7.71 -0.42 1.96
N GLY A 136 -8.37 -0.03 0.88
CA GLY A 136 -8.60 -0.85 -0.30
C GLY A 136 -7.66 -0.47 -1.43
N GLY A 137 -7.70 -1.22 -2.54
CA GLY A 137 -6.92 -0.85 -3.72
C GLY A 137 -5.46 -1.28 -3.68
N MET A 138 -5.13 -2.26 -2.83
CA MET A 138 -3.76 -2.73 -2.65
C MET A 138 -3.48 -3.93 -3.55
N CYS A 139 -2.24 -4.09 -4.03
CA CYS A 139 -1.86 -5.30 -4.74
C CYS A 139 -1.58 -6.42 -3.74
N PRO A 140 -2.21 -7.61 -3.84
CA PRO A 140 -1.89 -8.71 -2.94
C PRO A 140 -0.45 -9.19 -3.17
N LEU A 141 0.29 -9.42 -2.09
CA LEU A 141 1.62 -10.05 -2.11
C LEU A 141 1.53 -11.47 -1.54
N ILE A 142 0.85 -11.61 -0.40
CA ILE A 142 0.58 -12.86 0.31
C ILE A 142 -0.82 -12.73 0.92
N ILE A 143 -1.70 -13.72 0.75
CA ILE A 143 -3.00 -13.75 1.43
C ILE A 143 -3.20 -15.13 2.01
N ASN A 144 -3.42 -15.21 3.33
CA ASN A 144 -3.58 -16.47 4.08
C ASN A 144 -2.47 -17.50 3.81
N GLY A 145 -1.21 -17.04 3.75
CA GLY A 145 -0.02 -17.84 3.49
C GLY A 145 0.20 -18.17 2.00
N LEU A 146 -0.76 -17.87 1.12
CA LEU A 146 -0.62 -18.08 -0.30
C LEU A 146 0.06 -16.87 -0.96
N LYS A 147 1.24 -17.08 -1.53
CA LYS A 147 1.96 -16.03 -2.26
C LYS A 147 1.30 -15.71 -3.59
N TYR A 148 1.38 -14.44 -3.99
CA TYR A 148 0.99 -13.98 -5.33
C TYR A 148 2.21 -13.89 -6.23
N GLY A 149 2.06 -14.17 -7.52
CA GLY A 149 3.15 -14.18 -8.48
C GLY A 149 2.74 -14.20 -9.95
N ASP A 150 3.74 -14.37 -10.80
CA ASP A 150 3.59 -14.60 -12.24
C ASP A 150 2.88 -15.95 -12.49
N GLY A 151 1.57 -15.88 -12.76
CA GLY A 151 0.69 -17.02 -12.93
C GLY A 151 0.30 -17.79 -11.66
N ASN A 152 -0.74 -18.62 -11.80
CA ASN A 152 -1.11 -19.62 -10.81
C ASN A 152 -0.12 -20.78 -10.90
N LYS A 153 0.39 -21.25 -9.77
CA LYS A 153 1.24 -22.46 -9.70
C LYS A 153 0.59 -23.48 -8.79
N TYR A 154 0.74 -24.74 -9.16
CA TYR A 154 0.14 -25.87 -8.47
C TYR A 154 1.21 -26.84 -7.97
N SER A 155 0.94 -27.52 -6.86
CA SER A 155 1.84 -28.52 -6.24
C SER A 155 1.98 -29.79 -7.07
N LYS A 156 1.15 -29.97 -8.10
CA LYS A 156 1.21 -31.06 -9.07
C LYS A 156 0.74 -30.58 -10.43
N VAL A 157 1.04 -31.34 -11.47
CA VAL A 157 0.50 -31.10 -12.82
C VAL A 157 -1.00 -31.40 -12.81
N ILE A 158 -1.79 -30.47 -13.36
CA ILE A 158 -3.25 -30.60 -13.46
C ILE A 158 -3.66 -30.22 -14.89
N ASP A 159 -4.28 -31.16 -15.59
CA ASP A 159 -4.70 -30.93 -16.98
C ASP A 159 -5.76 -29.83 -17.09
N GLY A 160 -5.51 -28.87 -17.97
CA GLY A 160 -6.38 -27.73 -18.23
C GLY A 160 -6.50 -26.73 -17.08
N SER A 161 -5.57 -26.73 -16.11
CA SER A 161 -5.56 -25.74 -15.04
C SER A 161 -5.39 -24.31 -15.57
N ASN A 162 -6.06 -23.34 -14.95
CA ASN A 162 -5.92 -21.94 -15.31
C ASN A 162 -4.58 -21.39 -14.80
N ILE A 163 -3.64 -21.14 -15.71
CA ILE A 163 -2.34 -20.54 -15.38
C ILE A 163 -2.42 -19.03 -15.11
N VAL A 164 -3.48 -18.35 -15.54
CA VAL A 164 -3.72 -16.91 -15.31
C VAL A 164 -5.15 -16.72 -14.82
N GLY A 165 -5.38 -15.70 -13.99
CA GLY A 165 -6.71 -15.36 -13.49
C GLY A 165 -7.19 -16.33 -12.40
N GLU A 166 -8.51 -16.48 -12.29
CA GLU A 166 -9.13 -17.27 -11.22
C GLU A 166 -8.89 -18.78 -11.42
N PRO A 167 -8.31 -19.48 -10.43
CA PRO A 167 -8.17 -20.94 -10.49
C PRO A 167 -9.54 -21.63 -10.50
N ARG A 168 -9.66 -22.75 -11.21
CA ARG A 168 -10.86 -23.61 -11.14
C ARG A 168 -11.05 -24.09 -9.71
N GLU A 169 -12.30 -24.19 -9.27
CA GLU A 169 -12.64 -24.48 -7.87
C GLU A 169 -11.98 -25.77 -7.37
N GLN A 170 -12.02 -26.83 -8.19
CA GLN A 170 -11.41 -28.13 -7.89
C GLN A 170 -9.88 -28.13 -7.85
N ASP A 171 -9.22 -27.12 -8.40
CA ASP A 171 -7.75 -27.04 -8.42
C ASP A 171 -7.19 -26.25 -7.23
N ARG A 172 -8.06 -25.54 -6.48
CA ARG A 172 -7.65 -24.58 -5.43
C ARG A 172 -6.85 -25.24 -4.30
N GLU A 173 -7.14 -26.48 -3.96
CA GLU A 173 -6.41 -27.20 -2.91
C GLU A 173 -4.94 -27.48 -3.28
N PHE A 174 -4.60 -27.46 -4.57
CA PHE A 174 -3.24 -27.67 -5.05
C PHE A 174 -2.51 -26.36 -5.31
N LEU A 175 -3.15 -25.20 -5.11
CA LEU A 175 -2.60 -23.89 -5.43
C LEU A 175 -1.50 -23.52 -4.43
N ILE A 176 -0.28 -23.30 -4.94
CA ILE A 176 0.90 -22.86 -4.16
C ILE A 176 1.30 -21.42 -4.47
N GLN A 177 0.75 -20.84 -5.53
CA GLN A 177 0.87 -19.43 -5.87
C GLN A 177 -0.38 -18.99 -6.61
N ARG A 178 -0.94 -17.83 -6.26
CA ARG A 178 -2.06 -17.21 -6.99
C ARG A 178 -1.58 -16.11 -7.92
N ASN A 179 -2.36 -15.85 -8.95
CA ASN A 179 -2.15 -14.74 -9.85
C ASN A 179 -3.16 -13.60 -9.61
N ASN A 180 -2.73 -12.36 -9.86
CA ASN A 180 -3.64 -11.29 -10.24
C ASN A 180 -2.96 -10.36 -11.26
N ASN A 181 -3.77 -9.67 -12.07
CA ASN A 181 -3.25 -8.82 -13.16
C ASN A 181 -2.38 -7.67 -12.63
N LYS A 182 -2.67 -7.15 -11.43
CA LYS A 182 -1.86 -6.07 -10.86
C LYS A 182 -0.45 -6.55 -10.48
N TYR A 183 -0.32 -7.72 -9.86
CA TYR A 183 0.97 -8.28 -9.50
C TYR A 183 1.82 -8.51 -10.75
N VAL A 184 1.22 -9.09 -11.80
CA VAL A 184 1.90 -9.31 -13.09
C VAL A 184 2.39 -7.97 -13.66
N ALA A 185 1.52 -6.96 -13.70
CA ALA A 185 1.89 -5.63 -14.19
C ALA A 185 3.04 -4.98 -13.38
N LEU A 186 3.07 -5.15 -12.06
CA LEU A 186 4.16 -4.63 -11.22
C LEU A 186 5.45 -5.42 -11.38
N LEU A 187 5.35 -6.73 -11.58
CA LEU A 187 6.49 -7.58 -11.89
C LEU A 187 7.11 -7.20 -13.23
N GLU A 188 6.29 -7.01 -14.26
CA GLU A 188 6.70 -6.53 -15.59
C GLU A 188 7.32 -5.14 -15.49
N ALA A 189 6.65 -4.18 -14.83
CA ALA A 189 7.19 -2.84 -14.62
C ALA A 189 8.54 -2.86 -13.88
N SER A 190 8.72 -3.77 -12.92
CA SER A 190 10.01 -3.94 -12.23
C SER A 190 11.10 -4.57 -13.10
N ARG A 191 10.76 -5.30 -14.15
CA ARG A 191 11.71 -5.82 -15.14
C ARG A 191 12.09 -4.73 -16.14
N ASP A 192 11.11 -3.95 -16.59
CA ASP A 192 11.29 -2.89 -17.59
C ASP A 192 11.97 -1.64 -17.01
N THR A 193 11.72 -1.33 -15.73
CA THR A 193 12.34 -0.23 -15.00
C THR A 193 13.07 -0.78 -13.77
N PRO A 194 14.32 -1.27 -13.94
CA PRO A 194 15.14 -1.68 -12.81
C PRO A 194 15.28 -0.55 -11.80
N GLY A 195 14.88 -0.81 -10.55
CA GLY A 195 14.87 0.20 -9.49
C GLY A 195 13.57 1.00 -9.36
N ILE A 196 12.48 0.56 -10.00
CA ILE A 196 11.15 1.06 -9.66
C ILE A 196 10.92 0.93 -8.15
N GLY A 197 10.45 2.01 -7.52
CA GLY A 197 10.15 2.06 -6.10
C GLY A 197 9.02 1.09 -5.75
N LYS A 198 9.10 0.54 -4.54
CA LYS A 198 8.16 -0.48 -4.05
C LYS A 198 7.78 -0.16 -2.62
N ILE A 199 6.54 -0.47 -2.28
CA ILE A 199 6.04 -0.27 -0.93
C ILE A 199 5.04 -1.35 -0.58
N GLY A 200 5.07 -1.83 0.65
CA GLY A 200 4.08 -2.74 1.16
C GLY A 200 4.14 -2.87 2.66
N PHE A 201 3.18 -3.60 3.20
CA PHE A 201 3.21 -4.02 4.58
C PHE A 201 2.60 -5.42 4.72
N GLY A 202 3.03 -6.13 5.76
CA GLY A 202 2.61 -7.50 6.03
C GLY A 202 2.46 -7.80 7.51
N ILE A 203 1.62 -8.78 7.80
CA ILE A 203 1.23 -9.18 9.15
C ILE A 203 1.57 -10.66 9.36
N THR A 204 2.14 -11.01 10.52
CA THR A 204 2.37 -12.41 10.92
C THR A 204 1.10 -13.00 11.56
N PRO A 205 0.99 -14.35 11.67
CA PRO A 205 -0.13 -14.96 12.39
C PRO A 205 -0.32 -14.44 13.83
N GLU A 206 0.76 -14.01 14.48
CA GLU A 206 0.76 -13.46 15.85
C GLU A 206 0.37 -11.98 15.91
N GLY A 207 0.20 -11.32 14.76
CA GLY A 207 -0.22 -9.93 14.66
C GLY A 207 0.91 -8.90 14.60
N LYS A 208 2.18 -9.33 14.50
CA LYS A 208 3.30 -8.40 14.24
C LYS A 208 3.12 -7.74 12.87
N CYS A 209 3.41 -6.45 12.78
CA CYS A 209 3.34 -5.70 11.54
C CYS A 209 4.72 -5.33 11.03
N TYR A 210 4.93 -5.49 9.73
CA TYR A 210 6.14 -5.09 9.03
C TYR A 210 5.77 -4.14 7.90
N VAL A 211 6.42 -2.98 7.83
CA VAL A 211 6.26 -2.00 6.75
C VAL A 211 7.60 -1.92 6.01
N ALA A 212 7.58 -2.06 4.68
CA ALA A 212 8.79 -2.00 3.87
C ALA A 212 8.62 -1.01 2.71
N VAL A 213 9.65 -0.19 2.47
CA VAL A 213 9.72 0.74 1.33
C VAL A 213 11.10 0.64 0.69
N GLN A 214 11.13 0.41 -0.61
CA GLN A 214 12.30 0.59 -1.46
C GLN A 214 12.16 1.91 -2.22
N ALA A 215 13.14 2.81 -2.08
CA ALA A 215 13.16 4.08 -2.78
C ALA A 215 13.24 3.91 -4.31
N HIS A 216 12.61 4.82 -5.07
CA HIS A 216 12.68 4.85 -6.53
C HIS A 216 14.13 5.09 -7.03
N GLN A 217 14.46 4.59 -8.23
CA GLN A 217 15.79 4.61 -8.84
C GLN A 217 16.87 3.80 -8.07
N ASN A 218 16.46 2.77 -7.31
CA ASN A 218 17.37 1.88 -6.60
C ASN A 218 17.25 0.46 -7.13
N PRO A 219 18.05 0.07 -8.15
CA PRO A 219 18.00 -1.28 -8.70
C PRO A 219 18.52 -2.32 -7.69
N GLY A 220 18.37 -3.61 -8.03
CA GLY A 220 18.87 -4.72 -7.20
C GLY A 220 17.81 -5.48 -6.41
N MET A 221 16.53 -5.19 -6.64
CA MET A 221 15.40 -5.93 -6.08
C MET A 221 14.27 -6.03 -7.09
N THR A 222 13.86 -7.26 -7.42
CA THR A 222 12.67 -7.53 -8.22
C THR A 222 11.40 -7.39 -7.36
N PHE A 223 10.23 -7.41 -7.99
CA PHE A 223 8.98 -7.41 -7.24
C PHE A 223 8.76 -8.73 -6.45
N ASP A 224 9.29 -9.84 -6.95
CA ASP A 224 9.33 -11.12 -6.21
C ASP A 224 10.23 -11.00 -4.97
N ASP A 225 11.44 -10.44 -5.10
CA ASP A 225 12.35 -10.23 -3.97
C ASP A 225 11.70 -9.34 -2.88
N PHE A 226 10.97 -8.31 -3.30
CA PHE A 226 10.24 -7.42 -2.39
C PHE A 226 9.12 -8.14 -1.64
N ARG A 227 8.34 -8.99 -2.32
CA ARG A 227 7.37 -9.89 -1.64
C ARG A 227 8.06 -10.77 -0.61
N ASP A 228 9.20 -11.33 -0.99
CA ASP A 228 9.89 -12.34 -0.20
C ASP A 228 10.52 -11.75 1.08
N ILE A 229 10.66 -10.42 1.19
CA ILE A 229 10.91 -9.73 2.47
C ILE A 229 9.87 -10.15 3.52
N PHE A 230 8.58 -10.03 3.17
CA PHE A 230 7.49 -10.37 4.10
C PHE A 230 7.45 -11.86 4.41
N ILE A 231 7.77 -12.72 3.45
CA ILE A 231 7.90 -14.17 3.69
C ILE A 231 9.02 -14.45 4.70
N ASN A 232 10.17 -13.79 4.56
CA ASN A 232 11.31 -13.97 5.47
C ASN A 232 11.02 -13.50 6.90
N PHE A 233 10.12 -12.53 7.08
CA PHE A 233 9.60 -12.12 8.38
C PHE A 233 8.42 -12.95 8.90
N GLY A 234 8.02 -14.00 8.18
CA GLY A 234 6.94 -14.90 8.58
C GLY A 234 5.53 -14.32 8.40
N CYS A 235 5.37 -13.27 7.59
CA CYS A 235 4.05 -12.72 7.29
C CYS A 235 3.20 -13.75 6.54
N ASN A 236 1.98 -13.99 7.02
CA ASN A 236 0.98 -14.80 6.32
C ASN A 236 0.04 -13.94 5.46
N ASN A 237 0.05 -12.63 5.65
CA ASN A 237 -0.65 -11.67 4.81
C ASN A 237 0.27 -10.50 4.51
N ALA A 238 0.28 -10.03 3.27
CA ALA A 238 1.02 -8.85 2.85
C ALA A 238 0.40 -8.24 1.59
N VAL A 239 0.49 -6.92 1.48
CA VAL A 239 0.03 -6.17 0.32
C VAL A 239 1.04 -5.11 -0.07
N SER A 240 0.97 -4.67 -1.33
CA SER A 240 1.77 -3.59 -1.89
C SER A 240 0.89 -2.41 -2.28
N GLY A 241 1.39 -1.20 -2.07
CA GLY A 241 0.78 0.06 -2.52
C GLY A 241 1.29 0.52 -3.88
N ASP A 242 0.95 1.76 -4.23
CA ASP A 242 1.45 2.44 -5.43
C ASP A 242 2.97 2.58 -5.37
N GLY A 243 3.64 2.12 -6.42
CA GLY A 243 5.08 2.04 -6.50
C GLY A 243 5.68 3.24 -7.23
N SER A 244 6.75 2.97 -7.97
CA SER A 244 7.47 3.98 -8.75
C SER A 244 7.97 5.11 -7.84
N ASP A 245 7.84 6.34 -8.29
CA ASP A 245 8.23 7.57 -7.65
C ASP A 245 7.16 8.13 -6.70
N SER A 246 6.02 7.44 -6.55
CA SER A 246 5.01 7.75 -5.52
C SER A 246 5.45 7.29 -4.11
N VAL A 247 6.46 6.41 -4.02
CA VAL A 247 6.84 5.79 -2.74
C VAL A 247 7.44 6.81 -1.78
N PHE A 248 7.01 6.76 -0.52
CA PHE A 248 7.67 7.48 0.57
C PHE A 248 7.56 6.71 1.88
N MET A 249 8.44 7.06 2.82
CA MET A 249 8.34 6.66 4.22
C MET A 249 8.67 7.86 5.09
N PHE A 250 7.71 8.26 5.92
CA PHE A 250 7.89 9.26 6.97
C PHE A 250 8.00 8.54 8.32
N ARG A 251 9.12 8.73 9.02
CA ARG A 251 9.35 8.19 10.36
C ARG A 251 10.30 9.09 11.14
N ASP A 252 10.22 9.03 12.46
CA ASP A 252 11.10 9.82 13.35
C ASP A 252 11.07 11.33 13.05
N GLY A 253 9.95 11.82 12.50
CA GLY A 253 9.76 13.23 12.14
C GLY A 253 10.35 13.65 10.79
N ASP A 254 10.87 12.72 9.97
CA ASP A 254 11.44 13.03 8.66
C ASP A 254 11.07 12.01 7.57
N PHE A 255 11.18 12.42 6.30
CA PHE A 255 11.04 11.53 5.16
C PHE A 255 12.37 10.82 4.87
N VAL A 256 12.49 9.57 5.32
CA VAL A 256 13.64 8.70 5.02
C VAL A 256 13.62 8.19 3.57
N VAL A 257 12.43 8.14 2.96
CA VAL A 257 12.22 8.02 1.51
C VAL A 257 11.25 9.12 1.10
N LYS A 258 11.59 9.86 0.05
CA LYS A 258 10.75 10.92 -0.52
C LYS A 258 10.19 10.49 -1.87
N SER A 259 8.93 10.84 -2.10
CA SER A 259 8.30 10.74 -3.40
C SER A 259 8.82 11.84 -4.33
N ASN A 260 8.54 11.72 -5.63
CA ASN A 260 8.77 12.81 -6.57
C ASN A 260 7.87 14.02 -6.22
N GLU A 261 8.38 15.25 -6.41
CA GLU A 261 7.67 16.49 -6.10
C GLU A 261 6.28 16.55 -6.75
N LEU A 262 6.13 16.11 -8.00
CA LEU A 262 4.82 16.09 -8.65
C LEU A 262 3.85 15.10 -8.00
N LYS A 263 4.36 13.99 -7.46
CA LYS A 263 3.56 13.04 -6.68
C LYS A 263 3.13 13.64 -5.35
N GLU A 264 4.00 14.43 -4.71
CA GLU A 264 3.66 15.15 -3.47
C GLU A 264 2.47 16.11 -3.66
N LEU A 265 2.32 16.69 -4.85
CA LEU A 265 1.21 17.60 -5.18
C LEU A 265 -0.09 16.89 -5.56
N THR A 266 -0.02 15.62 -5.98
CA THR A 266 -1.17 14.92 -6.58
C THR A 266 -1.68 13.74 -5.75
N MET A 267 -0.88 13.18 -4.85
CA MET A 267 -1.32 12.12 -3.96
C MET A 267 -2.37 12.62 -2.97
N THR A 268 -3.31 11.75 -2.63
CA THR A 268 -4.33 12.04 -1.61
C THR A 268 -4.46 10.99 -0.54
N PHE A 269 -3.98 9.76 -0.76
CA PHE A 269 -4.12 8.64 0.17
C PHE A 269 -2.78 8.15 0.69
N GLY A 270 -2.76 7.86 1.99
CA GLY A 270 -1.63 7.25 2.68
C GLY A 270 -2.11 6.31 3.78
N VAL A 271 -1.16 5.60 4.38
CA VAL A 271 -1.39 4.74 5.53
C VAL A 271 -0.37 5.06 6.61
N GLY A 272 -0.87 5.20 7.82
CA GLY A 272 -0.12 5.34 9.05
C GLY A 272 -0.14 4.06 9.86
N PHE A 273 0.94 3.83 10.59
CA PHE A 273 1.13 2.71 11.50
C PHE A 273 1.54 3.25 12.85
N LYS A 274 0.93 2.73 13.91
CA LYS A 274 1.14 3.19 15.27
C LYS A 274 1.23 2.03 16.25
N ASP A 275 2.23 2.03 17.11
CA ASP A 275 2.34 1.10 18.25
C ASP A 275 1.32 1.47 19.35
N VAL A 276 0.68 0.45 19.93
CA VAL A 276 -0.41 0.61 20.93
C VAL A 276 -0.10 -0.12 22.24
#